data_AF-A0A7T8KHK0-F1
#
_entry.id   AF-A0A7T8KHK0-F1
#
_cell.length_a   1.000
_cell.length_b   1.000
_cell.length_c   1.000
_cell.angle_alpha   90.00
_cell.angle_beta   90.00
_cell.angle_gamma   90.00
#
_symmetry.space_group_name_H-M   'P 1'
#
loop_
_entity.id
_entity.type
_entity.pdbx_description
1 polymer ?
#
loop_
_entity_poly.entity_id
_entity_poly.type
_entity_poly.pdbx_seq_one_letter_code
_entity_poly.pdbx_strand_id
1 'polypeptide(L)' 'LLTGDLGLRNLLSLLVPHHLSEANKTQQVKCCQDLLKLFQDHWEDFLGSHLLVQDESWFF' A
#
# COMPACT_ATOMS: atom_id res chain seq x y z
N LEU A 1 19.16 -14.74 9.60
CA LEU A 1 19.20 -13.38 9.02
C LEU A 1 18.07 -12.60 9.65
N LEU A 2 18.37 -11.59 10.47
CA LEU A 2 17.35 -10.75 11.09
C LEU A 2 16.89 -9.72 10.07
N THR A 3 15.60 -9.36 10.06
CA THR A 3 15.01 -8.44 9.07
C THR A 3 15.73 -7.09 8.99
N GLY A 4 16.30 -6.63 10.12
CA GLY A 4 17.08 -5.40 10.21
C GLY A 4 18.38 -5.42 9.39
N ASP A 5 19.02 -6.59 9.20
CA ASP A 5 20.25 -6.71 8.42
C ASP A 5 19.98 -6.53 6.90
N LEU A 6 18.73 -6.71 6.48
CA LEU A 6 18.30 -6.54 5.09
C LEU A 6 17.75 -5.13 4.80
N GLY A 7 17.76 -4.23 5.79
CA GLY A 7 17.12 -2.92 5.67
C GLY A 7 15.59 -3.00 5.53
N LEU A 8 14.99 -4.09 6.03
CA LEU A 8 13.54 -4.33 6.00
C LEU A 8 12.93 -4.24 7.40
N ARG A 9 11.66 -3.81 7.45
CA ARG A 9 10.82 -3.79 8.64
C ARG A 9 9.52 -4.54 8.38
N ASN A 10 8.96 -5.08 9.45
CA ASN A 10 7.59 -5.57 9.41
C ASN A 10 6.62 -4.39 9.45
N LEU A 11 5.66 -4.37 8.53
CA LEU A 11 4.51 -3.49 8.55
C LEU A 11 3.28 -4.37 8.31
N LEU A 12 2.42 -4.49 9.33
CA LEU A 12 1.37 -5.52 9.36
C LEU A 12 1.99 -6.93 9.17
N SER A 13 1.45 -7.74 8.25
CA SER A 13 1.96 -9.05 7.85
C SER A 13 3.01 -9.00 6.72
N LEU A 14 3.41 -7.79 6.28
CA LEU A 14 4.31 -7.58 5.15
C LEU A 14 5.71 -7.15 5.58
N LEU A 15 6.72 -7.60 4.83
CA LEU A 15 8.10 -7.09 4.91
C LEU A 15 8.27 -5.94 3.93
N VAL A 16 8.58 -4.74 4.44
CA VAL A 16 8.76 -3.53 3.62
C VAL A 16 10.10 -2.86 3.89
N PRO A 17 10.65 -2.06 2.97
CA PRO A 17 11.87 -1.30 3.22
C PRO A 17 11.75 -0.35 4.42
N HIS A 18 12.82 -0.20 5.20
CA HIS A 18 12.92 0.84 6.23
C HIS A 18 12.88 2.24 5.64
N HIS A 19 13.53 2.43 4.50
CA HIS A 19 13.54 3.67 3.76
C HIS A 19 13.05 3.42 2.34
N LEU A 20 12.01 4.15 1.93
CA LEU A 20 11.57 4.15 0.55
C LEU A 20 12.55 4.98 -0.30
N SER A 21 12.81 4.52 -1.53
CA SER A 21 13.47 5.35 -2.53
C SER A 21 12.59 6.56 -2.89
N GLU A 22 13.18 7.63 -3.41
CA GLU A 22 12.41 8.79 -3.88
C GLU A 22 11.42 8.42 -4.99
N ALA A 23 11.78 7.44 -5.85
CA ALA A 23 10.87 6.91 -6.86
C ALA A 23 9.63 6.24 -6.22
N ASN A 24 9.83 5.40 -5.19
CA ASN A 24 8.72 4.74 -4.49
C ASN A 24 7.83 5.76 -3.76
N LYS A 25 8.42 6.77 -3.11
CA LYS A 25 7.67 7.86 -2.48
C LYS A 25 6.82 8.62 -3.49
N THR A 26 7.42 9.01 -4.62
CA THR A 26 6.74 9.74 -5.69
C THR A 26 5.58 8.92 -6.25
N GLN A 27 5.79 7.63 -6.51
CA GLN A 27 4.73 6.75 -7.02
C GLN A 27 3.59 6.57 -6.02
N GLN A 28 3.89 6.41 -4.73
CA GLN A 28 2.87 6.31 -3.68
C GLN A 28 2.02 7.58 -3.60
N VAL A 29 2.66 8.76 -3.57
CA VAL A 29 1.94 10.04 -3.53
C VAL A 29 1.04 10.21 -4.76
N LYS A 30 1.57 9.94 -5.96
CA LYS A 30 0.80 10.04 -7.20
C LYS A 30 -0.41 9.09 -7.18
N CYS A 31 -0.20 7.83 -6.81
CA CYS A 31 -1.28 6.85 -6.74
C CYS A 31 -2.38 7.29 -5.76
N CYS A 32 -2.01 7.76 -4.56
CA CYS A 32 -2.98 8.27 -3.59
C CYS A 32 -3.76 9.49 -4.12
N GLN A 33 -3.10 10.41 -4.82
CA GLN A 33 -3.76 11.57 -5.43
C GLN A 33 -4.75 11.15 -6.53
N ASP A 34 -4.36 10.22 -7.39
CA ASP A 34 -5.22 9.70 -8.46
C ASP A 34 -6.44 8.98 -7.88
N LEU A 35 -6.25 8.14 -6.85
CA LEU A 35 -7.34 7.46 -6.15
C LEU A 35 -8.28 8.43 -5.43
N LEU A 36 -7.73 9.48 -4.78
CA LEU A 36 -8.54 10.49 -4.12
C LEU A 36 -9.40 11.27 -5.12
N LYS A 37 -8.85 11.58 -6.30
CA LYS A 37 -9.60 12.22 -7.37
C LYS A 37 -10.72 11.31 -7.88
N LEU A 38 -10.43 10.04 -8.16
CA LEU A 38 -11.43 9.05 -8.57
C LEU A 38 -12.54 8.91 -7.53
N PHE A 39 -12.18 8.89 -6.25
CA PHE A 39 -13.15 8.88 -5.17
C PHE A 39 -14.02 10.14 -5.16
N GLN A 40 -13.44 11.33 -5.31
CA GLN A 40 -14.22 12.58 -5.35
C GLN A 40 -15.21 12.63 -6.53
N ASP A 41 -14.81 12.09 -7.68
CA ASP A 41 -15.63 12.10 -8.90
C ASP A 41 -16.73 11.00 -8.88
N HIS A 42 -16.50 9.88 -8.18
CA HIS A 42 -17.35 8.68 -8.21
C HIS A 42 -17.56 7.99 -6.85
N TRP A 43 -17.73 8.77 -5.77
CA TRP A 43 -17.61 8.28 -4.38
C TRP A 43 -18.54 7.10 -4.02
N GLU A 44 -19.79 7.12 -4.50
CA GLU A 44 -20.80 6.07 -4.20
C GLU A 44 -20.42 4.73 -4.83
N ASP A 45 -19.88 4.75 -6.05
CA ASP A 45 -19.51 3.53 -6.79
C ASP A 45 -18.15 2.98 -6.36
N PHE A 46 -17.21 3.85 -6.01
CA PHE A 46 -15.81 3.46 -5.83
C PHE A 46 -15.56 2.66 -4.54
N LEU A 47 -16.11 3.08 -3.39
CA LEU A 47 -15.90 2.40 -2.11
C LEU A 47 -17.07 1.53 -1.66
N GLY A 48 -18.26 1.71 -2.21
CA GLY A 48 -19.49 1.13 -1.68
C GLY A 48 -19.72 -0.34 -2.03
N SER A 49 -19.52 -0.73 -3.29
CA SER A 49 -19.96 -2.04 -3.80
C SER A 49 -19.00 -2.73 -4.77
N HIS A 50 -17.99 -2.01 -5.28
CA HIS A 50 -17.11 -2.52 -6.35
C HIS A 50 -15.66 -2.78 -5.91
N LEU A 51 -15.26 -2.31 -4.73
CA LEU A 51 -13.90 -2.55 -4.23
C LEU A 51 -13.82 -3.91 -3.52
N LEU A 52 -13.27 -4.90 -4.24
CA LEU A 52 -12.85 -6.17 -3.66
C LEU A 52 -11.35 -6.14 -3.38
N VAL A 53 -10.96 -6.31 -2.11
CA VAL A 53 -9.56 -6.40 -1.69
C VAL A 53 -9.29 -7.79 -1.16
N GLN A 54 -8.20 -8.40 -1.63
CA GLN A 54 -7.70 -9.69 -1.14
C GLN A 54 -6.19 -9.56 -0.91
N ASP A 55 -5.70 -10.24 0.12
CA ASP A 55 -4.28 -10.30 0.45
C ASP A 55 -4.00 -11.64 1.14
N GLU A 56 -2.78 -12.15 1.00
CA GLU A 56 -2.35 -13.37 1.68
C GLU A 56 -1.63 -13.05 3.00
N SER A 57 -1.66 -13.99 3.94
CA SER A 57 -0.89 -13.89 5.18
C SER A 57 -0.41 -15.26 5.63
N TRP A 58 0.78 -15.30 6.23
CA TRP A 58 1.34 -16.54 6.77
C TRP A 58 0.60 -16.93 8.05
N PHE A 59 0.12 -18.18 8.13
CA PHE A 59 -0.43 -18.79 9.34
C PHE A 59 0.64 -19.69 9.97
N PHE A 60 0.91 -19.51 11.27
CA PHE A 60 1.88 -20.27 12.05
C PHE A 60 1.20 -20.99 13.22
#